data_AF-A0A0G4N7Z3-F1
#
_entry.id   AF-A0A0G4N7Z3-F1
#
_cell.length_a   1.000
_cell.length_b   1.000
_cell.length_c   1.000
_cell.angle_alpha   90.00
_cell.angle_beta   90.00
_cell.angle_gamma   90.00
#
_symmetry.space_group_name_H-M   'P 1'
#
loop_
_entity.id
_entity.type
_entity.pdbx_description
1 polymer ?
#
loop_
_entity_poly.entity_id
_entity_poly.type
_entity_poly.pdbx_seq_one_letter_code
_entity_poly.pdbx_strand_id
1 'polypeptide(L)'
;PSNEHQEPPPLNNAQTKVEFTGQSLKLGVSEDMLGRVFDGSGRAIDKGPKVLAEEYLDINGSPINPFSREYPEEMISTGISAIDTMNSIARGQKIPIFSSAGLPHNEIAAQICRQASLVQQQGVTNKGVHDGHEENFSIVFGAMGVNLETARFFTRDFEENGSLERVTLFLNLANDPTIERIITPRLALTTAEYYAYQLEKHVLVILTDLSAYCDALREVSAAREEVPGRRGFPGYMYTDLSTIYERAGRVSGRNGSITQIPILTMPNEDITHPIPDLTGYITEGQIFVDRPMYNRGIYPPINVLPSLSRLMKSAIGEGMTRKDHGDVSNQLYAKYAIGRDAAAMKAVVGEEALSNEDKLSLEFLEKFERQFIAQGPYEARTIFESLDLAWSLLRIYPKDLLNRIPAKILNEYYQRAAKEAKDKQKQRDQVQQNEENLIDA
;
A
#
# COMPACT_ATOMS: atom_id res chain seq x y z
N PRO A 1 -19.21 -13.90 35.05
CA PRO A 1 -19.37 -15.31 34.63
C PRO A 1 -18.37 -15.60 33.50
N SER A 2 -17.37 -16.40 33.84
CA SER A 2 -16.20 -16.78 33.07
C SER A 2 -16.56 -17.41 31.71
N ASN A 3 -16.36 -16.66 30.62
CA ASN A 3 -16.14 -17.23 29.29
C ASN A 3 -14.67 -17.63 29.20
N GLU A 4 -14.32 -18.74 29.85
CA GLU A 4 -13.13 -19.49 29.47
C GLU A 4 -13.41 -20.08 28.09
N HIS A 5 -12.60 -19.68 27.12
CA HIS A 5 -12.57 -20.26 25.78
C HIS A 5 -12.27 -21.76 25.89
N GLN A 6 -13.33 -22.57 25.96
CA GLN A 6 -13.25 -24.01 25.85
C GLN A 6 -12.78 -24.36 24.43
N GLU A 7 -11.73 -25.18 24.33
CA GLU A 7 -11.53 -26.05 23.17
C GLU A 7 -12.88 -26.65 22.76
N PRO A 8 -13.18 -26.85 21.46
CA PRO A 8 -14.44 -27.47 21.07
C PRO A 8 -14.61 -28.75 21.89
N PRO A 9 -15.73 -28.92 22.61
CA PRO A 9 -15.92 -30.08 23.46
C PRO A 9 -15.67 -31.33 22.62
N PRO A 10 -14.93 -32.33 23.11
CA PRO A 10 -14.54 -33.49 22.32
C PRO A 10 -15.79 -34.06 21.66
N LEU A 11 -15.82 -34.02 20.32
CA LEU A 11 -16.98 -34.44 19.56
C LEU A 11 -17.24 -35.92 19.85
N ASN A 12 -18.43 -36.23 20.33
CA ASN A 12 -18.81 -37.60 20.60
C ASN A 12 -19.20 -38.28 19.28
N ASN A 13 -18.43 -39.30 18.88
CA ASN A 13 -18.64 -40.07 17.65
C ASN A 13 -20.07 -40.67 17.54
N ALA A 14 -20.70 -41.01 18.67
CA ALA A 14 -22.03 -41.62 18.67
C ALA A 14 -23.18 -40.61 18.55
N GLN A 15 -22.95 -39.33 18.89
CA GLN A 15 -23.99 -38.30 18.95
C GLN A 15 -23.86 -37.25 17.85
N THR A 16 -22.67 -37.10 17.26
CA THR A 16 -22.39 -36.11 16.23
C THR A 16 -22.96 -36.57 14.89
N LYS A 17 -23.81 -35.73 14.27
CA LYS A 17 -24.33 -35.96 12.92
C LYS A 17 -23.57 -35.06 11.94
N VAL A 18 -23.22 -35.61 10.79
CA VAL A 18 -22.55 -34.89 9.70
C VAL A 18 -23.49 -34.88 8.50
N GLU A 19 -23.73 -33.69 7.95
CA GLU A 19 -24.50 -33.49 6.72
C GLU A 19 -23.55 -32.94 5.65
N PHE A 20 -23.51 -33.61 4.50
CA PHE A 20 -22.70 -33.18 3.36
C PHE A 20 -23.57 -32.36 2.41
N THR A 21 -23.22 -31.09 2.23
CA THR A 21 -23.95 -30.16 1.34
C THR A 21 -23.77 -30.47 -0.15
N GLY A 22 -22.75 -31.24 -0.53
CA GLY A 22 -22.47 -31.64 -1.91
C GLY A 22 -21.96 -30.51 -2.82
N GLN A 23 -21.63 -29.35 -2.26
CA GLN A 23 -21.10 -28.21 -3.00
C GLN A 23 -19.78 -27.73 -2.39
N SER A 24 -18.91 -27.14 -3.22
CA SER A 24 -17.75 -26.39 -2.75
C SER A 24 -18.16 -25.20 -1.88
N LEU A 25 -17.22 -24.68 -1.09
CA LEU A 25 -17.46 -23.50 -0.24
C LEU A 25 -17.72 -22.27 -1.12
N LYS A 26 -18.91 -21.68 -0.95
CA LYS A 26 -19.35 -20.49 -1.68
C LYS A 26 -19.64 -19.34 -0.72
N LEU A 27 -19.34 -18.13 -1.16
CA LEU A 27 -19.72 -16.88 -0.50
C LEU A 27 -20.95 -16.30 -1.19
N GLY A 28 -21.96 -15.94 -0.41
CA GLY A 28 -23.06 -15.12 -0.90
C GLY A 28 -22.59 -13.68 -1.03
N VAL A 29 -22.46 -13.20 -2.27
CA VAL A 29 -22.01 -11.84 -2.58
C VAL A 29 -23.20 -10.94 -2.90
N SER A 30 -23.10 -9.67 -2.53
CA SER A 30 -24.08 -8.62 -2.84
C SER A 30 -23.42 -7.26 -2.71
N GLU A 31 -23.96 -6.25 -3.38
CA GLU A 31 -23.51 -4.87 -3.22
C GLU A 31 -23.74 -4.34 -1.78
N ASP A 32 -24.75 -4.88 -1.09
CA ASP A 32 -25.08 -4.55 0.31
C ASP A 32 -24.00 -4.94 1.33
N MET A 33 -22.91 -5.60 0.88
CA MET A 33 -21.75 -5.91 1.70
C MET A 33 -20.81 -4.70 1.90
N LEU A 34 -20.97 -3.63 1.13
CA LEU A 34 -20.25 -2.37 1.35
C LEU A 34 -20.73 -1.73 2.65
N GLY A 35 -19.80 -1.27 3.50
CA GLY A 35 -20.12 -0.74 4.82
C GLY A 35 -20.40 -1.77 5.91
N ARG A 36 -20.23 -3.06 5.60
CA ARG A 36 -20.49 -4.16 6.54
C ARG A 36 -19.18 -4.77 7.06
N VAL A 37 -19.28 -5.35 8.26
CA VAL A 37 -18.17 -6.06 8.92
C VAL A 37 -18.53 -7.53 9.08
N PHE A 38 -17.65 -8.40 8.58
CA PHE A 38 -17.78 -9.85 8.59
C PHE A 38 -16.65 -10.50 9.41
N ASP A 39 -16.89 -11.70 9.93
CA ASP A 39 -15.86 -12.57 10.50
C ASP A 39 -15.03 -13.28 9.40
N GLY A 40 -14.01 -14.02 9.81
CA GLY A 40 -13.18 -14.84 8.92
C GLY A 40 -13.93 -15.99 8.22
N SER A 41 -15.17 -16.26 8.62
CA SER A 41 -16.08 -17.25 8.04
C SER A 41 -17.15 -16.62 7.11
N GLY A 42 -17.15 -15.29 6.94
CA GLY A 42 -18.11 -14.56 6.10
C GLY A 42 -19.47 -14.27 6.77
N ARG A 43 -19.57 -14.39 8.10
CA ARG A 43 -20.78 -14.06 8.86
C ARG A 43 -20.70 -12.62 9.35
N ALA A 44 -21.80 -11.88 9.26
CA ALA A 44 -21.84 -10.50 9.71
C ALA A 44 -21.68 -10.39 11.24
N ILE A 45 -20.76 -9.55 11.71
CA ILE A 45 -20.48 -9.30 13.14
C ILE A 45 -20.92 -7.90 13.61
N ASP A 46 -21.32 -7.04 12.69
CA ASP A 46 -21.80 -5.67 12.92
C ASP A 46 -23.21 -5.57 13.55
N LYS A 47 -23.83 -6.70 13.92
CA LYS A 47 -25.22 -6.80 14.40
C LYS A 47 -26.26 -6.28 13.39
N GLY A 48 -25.87 -6.09 12.13
CA GLY A 48 -26.79 -5.77 11.04
C GLY A 48 -27.64 -6.98 10.63
N PRO A 49 -28.63 -6.78 9.75
CA PRO A 49 -29.41 -7.88 9.20
C PRO A 49 -28.52 -8.82 8.38
N LYS A 50 -29.01 -10.05 8.16
CA LYS A 50 -28.36 -10.99 7.25
C LYS A 50 -28.31 -10.36 5.85
N VAL A 51 -27.13 -10.42 5.21
CA VAL A 51 -26.97 -10.00 3.82
C VAL A 51 -27.76 -10.94 2.93
N LEU A 52 -28.59 -10.37 2.06
CA LEU A 52 -29.28 -11.12 1.02
C LEU A 52 -28.31 -11.29 -0.14
N ALA A 53 -27.91 -12.52 -0.41
CA ALA A 53 -26.98 -12.80 -1.50
C ALA A 53 -27.68 -12.62 -2.86
N GLU A 54 -27.06 -11.87 -3.76
CA GLU A 54 -27.47 -11.77 -5.16
C GLU A 54 -26.97 -13.00 -5.93
N GLU A 55 -25.73 -13.40 -5.66
CA GLU A 55 -25.10 -14.58 -6.26
C GLU A 55 -24.27 -15.35 -5.21
N TYR A 56 -24.07 -16.65 -5.44
CA TYR A 56 -23.17 -17.49 -4.65
C TYR A 56 -21.95 -17.88 -5.48
N LEU A 57 -20.80 -17.28 -5.17
CA LEU A 57 -19.54 -17.49 -5.87
C LEU A 57 -18.59 -18.43 -5.10
N ASP A 58 -17.83 -19.26 -5.82
CA ASP A 58 -16.79 -20.10 -5.21
C ASP A 58 -15.63 -19.22 -4.70
N ILE A 59 -15.24 -19.42 -3.46
CA ILE A 59 -14.21 -18.60 -2.81
C ILE A 59 -12.82 -18.77 -3.44
N ASN A 60 -12.58 -19.91 -4.11
CA ASN A 60 -11.32 -20.18 -4.80
C ASN A 60 -11.11 -19.27 -6.01
N GLY A 61 -12.17 -18.61 -6.50
CA GLY A 61 -12.12 -17.75 -7.67
C GLY A 61 -11.88 -18.53 -8.96
N SER A 62 -11.54 -17.81 -10.02
CA SER A 62 -11.20 -18.39 -11.32
C SER A 62 -9.93 -17.77 -11.88
N PRO A 63 -9.05 -18.55 -12.53
CA PRO A 63 -7.86 -18.00 -13.14
C PRO A 63 -8.23 -17.08 -14.30
N ILE A 64 -7.69 -15.87 -14.31
CA ILE A 64 -7.89 -14.90 -15.39
C ILE A 64 -7.06 -15.32 -16.61
N ASN A 65 -7.70 -15.42 -17.78
CA ASN A 65 -7.01 -15.71 -19.04
C ASN A 65 -5.96 -14.62 -19.34
N PRO A 66 -4.67 -14.97 -19.51
CA PRO A 66 -3.61 -14.00 -19.81
C PRO A 66 -3.88 -13.12 -21.04
N PHE A 67 -4.56 -13.64 -22.07
CA PHE A 67 -4.89 -12.86 -23.27
C PHE A 67 -5.95 -11.79 -22.99
N SER A 68 -6.82 -12.03 -22.01
CA SER A 68 -7.86 -11.09 -21.59
C SER A 68 -7.37 -10.09 -20.55
N ARG A 69 -6.10 -10.15 -20.10
CA ARG A 69 -5.55 -9.18 -19.15
C ARG A 69 -5.12 -7.91 -19.87
N GLU A 70 -5.52 -6.77 -19.31
CA GLU A 70 -5.00 -5.47 -19.73
C GLU A 70 -3.84 -5.05 -18.86
N TYR A 71 -2.88 -4.37 -19.47
CA TYR A 71 -1.67 -3.93 -18.79
C TYR A 71 -1.97 -2.70 -17.90
N PRO A 72 -1.55 -2.68 -16.62
CA PRO A 72 -1.74 -1.53 -15.74
C PRO A 72 -0.92 -0.30 -16.17
N GLU A 73 -1.61 0.79 -16.51
CA GLU A 73 -0.96 2.06 -16.87
C GLU A 73 -1.29 3.20 -15.91
N GLU A 74 -2.47 3.25 -15.29
CA GLU A 74 -2.89 4.40 -14.49
C GLU A 74 -2.29 4.37 -13.08
N MET A 75 -1.85 5.52 -12.56
CA MET A 75 -1.27 5.63 -11.22
C MET A 75 -2.36 5.83 -10.14
N ILE A 76 -2.20 5.15 -9.00
CA ILE A 76 -2.94 5.43 -7.77
C ILE A 76 -2.14 6.42 -6.93
N SER A 77 -2.80 7.50 -6.49
CA SER A 77 -2.26 8.43 -5.50
C SER A 77 -2.53 7.87 -4.11
N THR A 78 -1.49 7.50 -3.37
CA THR A 78 -1.62 7.03 -1.99
C THR A 78 -1.55 8.16 -0.97
N GLY A 79 -1.10 9.34 -1.38
CA GLY A 79 -0.91 10.49 -0.50
C GLY A 79 0.42 10.47 0.24
N ILE A 80 1.17 9.35 0.19
CA ILE A 80 2.47 9.19 0.84
C ILE A 80 3.59 9.47 -0.17
N SER A 81 4.38 10.52 0.07
CA SER A 81 5.44 10.97 -0.83
C SER A 81 6.45 9.88 -1.22
N ALA A 82 6.86 9.05 -0.24
CA ALA A 82 7.82 7.97 -0.42
C ALA A 82 7.28 6.84 -1.31
N ILE A 83 5.97 6.59 -1.30
CA ILE A 83 5.34 5.60 -2.18
C ILE A 83 5.09 6.25 -3.53
N ASP A 84 4.40 7.39 -3.57
CA ASP A 84 3.95 8.01 -4.81
C ASP A 84 5.10 8.44 -5.73
N THR A 85 6.22 8.93 -5.18
CA THR A 85 7.35 9.44 -6.00
C THR A 85 8.43 8.39 -6.27
N MET A 86 8.74 7.53 -5.29
CA MET A 86 9.87 6.59 -5.41
C MET A 86 9.41 5.22 -5.89
N ASN A 87 8.21 4.79 -5.51
CA ASN A 87 7.69 3.44 -5.74
C ASN A 87 6.23 3.49 -6.18
N SER A 88 5.93 4.31 -7.20
CA SER A 88 4.55 4.58 -7.63
C SER A 88 3.79 3.29 -7.92
N ILE A 89 2.53 3.25 -7.49
CA ILE A 89 1.66 2.08 -7.61
C ILE A 89 0.72 2.27 -8.80
N ALA A 90 0.68 1.28 -9.70
CA ALA A 90 -0.25 1.24 -10.81
C ALA A 90 -1.59 0.58 -10.42
N ARG A 91 -2.67 0.98 -11.08
CA ARG A 91 -4.03 0.44 -10.90
C ARG A 91 -4.10 -1.00 -11.42
N GLY A 92 -4.34 -1.95 -10.53
CA GLY A 92 -4.29 -3.38 -10.84
C GLY A 92 -2.97 -4.05 -10.43
N GLN A 93 -2.02 -3.30 -9.87
CA GLN A 93 -0.74 -3.83 -9.39
C GLN A 93 -0.91 -4.62 -8.09
N LYS A 94 -0.04 -5.61 -7.89
CA LYS A 94 0.16 -6.31 -6.63
C LYS A 94 1.48 -5.91 -5.99
N ILE A 95 1.41 -5.13 -4.90
CA ILE A 95 2.60 -4.58 -4.21
C ILE A 95 2.49 -4.79 -2.69
N PRO A 96 3.33 -5.64 -2.09
CA PRO A 96 3.31 -5.92 -0.67
C PRO A 96 3.98 -4.82 0.17
N ILE A 97 3.59 -4.71 1.43
CA ILE A 97 4.31 -3.97 2.47
C ILE A 97 5.03 -4.99 3.36
N PHE A 98 6.36 -4.97 3.35
CA PHE A 98 7.21 -5.75 4.22
C PHE A 98 7.48 -4.95 5.49
N SER A 99 6.99 -5.44 6.61
CA SER A 99 7.18 -4.84 7.92
C SER A 99 7.77 -5.84 8.91
N SER A 100 7.91 -5.41 10.16
CA SER A 100 8.40 -6.23 11.28
C SER A 100 7.50 -5.98 12.49
N ALA A 101 7.51 -6.91 13.45
CA ALA A 101 6.72 -6.80 14.67
C ALA A 101 7.03 -5.49 15.43
N GLY A 102 6.00 -4.71 15.75
CA GLY A 102 6.13 -3.43 16.48
C GLY A 102 6.49 -2.22 15.61
N LEU A 103 6.51 -2.36 14.27
CA LEU A 103 6.56 -1.22 13.35
C LEU A 103 5.14 -0.76 12.95
N PRO A 104 4.96 0.51 12.55
CA PRO A 104 3.63 1.11 12.35
C PRO A 104 3.03 0.78 10.96
N HIS A 105 3.00 -0.50 10.57
CA HIS A 105 2.44 -0.90 9.27
C HIS A 105 0.93 -0.77 9.20
N ASN A 106 0.23 -0.90 10.33
CA ASN A 106 -1.22 -0.75 10.40
C ASN A 106 -1.63 0.70 10.18
N GLU A 107 -0.89 1.64 10.75
CA GLU A 107 -1.08 3.07 10.60
C GLU A 107 -0.80 3.52 9.16
N ILE A 108 0.24 2.97 8.53
CA ILE A 108 0.53 3.20 7.10
C ILE A 108 -0.62 2.65 6.24
N ALA A 109 -1.10 1.45 6.53
CA ALA A 109 -2.21 0.84 5.78
C ALA A 109 -3.50 1.65 5.91
N ALA A 110 -3.82 2.10 7.13
CA ALA A 110 -4.97 2.97 7.39
C ALA A 110 -4.82 4.31 6.66
N GLN A 111 -3.61 4.90 6.65
CA GLN A 111 -3.33 6.11 5.89
C GLN A 111 -3.57 5.91 4.39
N ILE A 112 -3.08 4.81 3.81
CA ILE A 112 -3.32 4.48 2.40
C ILE A 112 -4.82 4.33 2.14
N CYS A 113 -5.56 3.61 2.99
CA CYS A 113 -7.01 3.48 2.83
C CYS A 113 -7.75 4.82 2.80
N ARG A 114 -7.39 5.75 3.69
CA ARG A 114 -8.03 7.07 3.77
C ARG A 114 -7.73 7.96 2.56
N GLN A 115 -6.51 7.87 2.05
CA GLN A 115 -5.97 8.81 1.06
C GLN A 115 -5.96 8.27 -0.36
N ALA A 116 -6.18 6.96 -0.54
CA ALA A 116 -6.17 6.30 -1.82
C ALA A 116 -7.23 6.92 -2.75
N SER A 117 -6.74 7.53 -3.82
CA SER A 117 -7.54 8.15 -4.87
C SER A 117 -6.83 8.00 -6.21
N LEU A 118 -7.56 8.20 -7.31
CA LEU A 118 -6.92 8.31 -8.63
C LEU A 118 -6.23 9.67 -8.75
N VAL A 119 -5.08 9.70 -9.43
CA VAL A 119 -4.37 10.96 -9.68
C VAL A 119 -5.25 11.88 -10.54
N GLN A 120 -5.78 12.94 -9.94
CA GLN A 120 -6.54 13.96 -10.67
C GLN A 120 -5.57 14.82 -11.50
N GLN A 121 -5.74 14.84 -12.82
CA GLN A 121 -4.97 15.72 -13.69
C GLN A 121 -5.34 17.19 -13.41
N GLN A 122 -4.34 18.04 -13.18
CA GLN A 122 -4.57 19.49 -13.00
C GLN A 122 -5.30 20.08 -14.21
N GLY A 123 -6.47 20.66 -13.98
CA GLY A 123 -7.27 21.34 -15.01
C GLY A 123 -8.31 20.47 -15.72
N VAL A 124 -8.35 19.16 -15.46
CA VAL A 124 -9.40 18.27 -15.98
C VAL A 124 -10.33 17.89 -14.83
N THR A 125 -11.38 18.68 -14.64
CA THR A 125 -12.55 18.22 -13.90
C THR A 125 -13.24 17.18 -14.78
N ASN A 126 -12.74 15.94 -14.75
CA ASN A 126 -13.43 14.82 -15.38
C ASN A 126 -14.74 14.64 -14.62
N LYS A 127 -15.79 15.33 -15.07
CA LYS A 127 -17.21 14.99 -14.86
C LYS A 127 -17.56 13.68 -15.59
N GLY A 128 -16.60 12.77 -15.71
CA GLY A 128 -16.80 11.44 -16.26
C GLY A 128 -17.46 10.62 -15.17
N VAL A 129 -18.68 10.16 -15.43
CA VAL A 129 -19.56 9.44 -14.49
C VAL A 129 -18.96 8.09 -14.05
N HIS A 130 -17.91 7.60 -14.72
CA HIS A 130 -17.39 6.24 -14.53
C HIS A 130 -15.96 6.16 -13.91
N ASP A 131 -14.94 6.79 -14.50
CA ASP A 131 -13.55 6.67 -13.97
C ASP A 131 -13.14 7.78 -12.99
N GLY A 132 -13.83 8.93 -12.99
CA GLY A 132 -13.43 10.11 -12.21
C GLY A 132 -14.19 10.31 -10.89
N HIS A 133 -15.21 9.50 -10.62
CA HIS A 133 -16.06 9.67 -9.43
C HIS A 133 -15.45 8.93 -8.24
N GLU A 134 -15.25 9.64 -7.11
CA GLU A 134 -14.72 9.05 -5.87
C GLU A 134 -15.56 7.90 -5.33
N GLU A 135 -16.84 7.82 -5.72
CA GLU A 135 -17.75 6.73 -5.33
C GLU A 135 -17.50 5.43 -6.08
N ASN A 136 -16.72 5.44 -7.18
CA ASN A 136 -16.36 4.21 -7.89
C ASN A 136 -15.14 3.50 -7.28
N PHE A 137 -14.60 4.03 -6.17
CA PHE A 137 -13.51 3.41 -5.43
C PHE A 137 -14.05 2.67 -4.20
N SER A 138 -13.76 1.38 -4.09
CA SER A 138 -14.18 0.54 -2.96
C SER A 138 -12.96 -0.14 -2.34
N ILE A 139 -13.02 -0.34 -1.02
CA ILE A 139 -11.92 -0.94 -0.27
C ILE A 139 -12.41 -2.26 0.30
N VAL A 140 -11.63 -3.32 0.10
CA VAL A 140 -11.87 -4.61 0.76
C VAL A 140 -10.69 -4.88 1.68
N PHE A 141 -10.97 -5.01 2.97
CA PHE A 141 -9.95 -5.19 3.98
C PHE A 141 -10.09 -6.58 4.61
N GLY A 142 -9.05 -7.41 4.50
CA GLY A 142 -8.99 -8.73 5.10
C GLY A 142 -7.96 -8.79 6.22
N ALA A 143 -8.43 -8.92 7.46
CA ALA A 143 -7.61 -9.07 8.66
C ALA A 143 -7.56 -10.55 9.09
N MET A 144 -6.36 -11.11 9.29
CA MET A 144 -6.09 -12.52 9.60
C MET A 144 -5.20 -12.60 10.83
N GLY A 145 -5.68 -13.24 11.89
CA GLY A 145 -4.92 -13.43 13.12
C GLY A 145 -4.52 -12.13 13.81
N VAL A 146 -5.27 -11.04 13.62
CA VAL A 146 -4.94 -9.73 14.20
C VAL A 146 -5.36 -9.64 15.67
N ASN A 147 -4.64 -8.84 16.44
CA ASN A 147 -5.02 -8.56 17.82
C ASN A 147 -6.31 -7.74 17.88
N LEU A 148 -7.05 -7.87 18.98
CA LEU A 148 -8.30 -7.12 19.19
C LEU A 148 -8.08 -5.59 19.15
N GLU A 149 -6.92 -5.12 19.61
CA GLU A 149 -6.55 -3.70 19.55
C GLU A 149 -6.37 -3.22 18.11
N THR A 150 -5.68 -3.99 17.28
CA THR A 150 -5.50 -3.72 15.84
C THR A 150 -6.84 -3.73 15.10
N ALA A 151 -7.71 -4.70 15.37
CA ALA A 151 -9.04 -4.74 14.77
C ALA A 151 -9.88 -3.52 15.15
N ARG A 152 -9.83 -3.10 16.43
CA ARG A 152 -10.50 -1.88 16.90
C ARG A 152 -9.92 -0.62 16.30
N PHE A 153 -8.59 -0.56 16.13
CA PHE A 153 -7.92 0.56 15.48
C PHE A 153 -8.46 0.77 14.06
N PHE A 154 -8.48 -0.27 13.23
CA PHE A 154 -9.02 -0.16 11.87
C PHE A 154 -10.51 0.18 11.85
N THR A 155 -11.32 -0.45 12.70
CA THR A 155 -12.76 -0.19 12.75
C THR A 155 -13.04 1.27 13.11
N ARG A 156 -12.38 1.80 14.14
CA ARG A 156 -12.52 3.21 14.55
C ARG A 156 -12.01 4.17 13.50
N ASP A 157 -10.86 3.88 12.89
CA ASP A 157 -10.30 4.72 11.84
C ASP A 157 -11.26 4.82 10.64
N PHE A 158 -11.86 3.71 10.21
CA PHE A 158 -12.82 3.74 9.10
C PHE A 158 -14.15 4.39 9.47
N GLU A 159 -14.60 4.28 10.73
CA GLU A 159 -15.78 4.98 11.26
C GLU A 159 -15.56 6.50 11.34
N GLU A 160 -14.44 6.95 11.91
CA GLU A 160 -14.15 8.38 12.14
C GLU A 160 -13.95 9.15 10.83
N ASN A 161 -13.40 8.52 9.80
CA ASN A 161 -13.15 9.16 8.51
C ASN A 161 -14.35 9.09 7.55
N GLY A 162 -15.47 8.47 7.96
CA GLY A 162 -16.63 8.29 7.09
C GLY A 162 -16.39 7.37 5.89
N SER A 163 -15.23 6.70 5.83
CA SER A 163 -14.86 5.78 4.76
C SER A 163 -15.58 4.44 4.89
N LEU A 164 -16.18 4.14 6.04
CA LEU A 164 -16.84 2.85 6.30
C LEU A 164 -17.84 2.49 5.20
N GLU A 165 -18.66 3.43 4.70
CA GLU A 165 -19.65 3.17 3.64
C GLU A 165 -19.04 2.57 2.35
N ARG A 166 -17.75 2.82 2.09
CA ARG A 166 -17.01 2.31 0.92
C ARG A 166 -16.12 1.11 1.23
N VAL A 167 -16.10 0.65 2.48
CA VAL A 167 -15.19 -0.40 2.96
C VAL A 167 -15.99 -1.65 3.33
N THR A 168 -15.54 -2.81 2.86
CA THR A 168 -15.98 -4.12 3.38
C THR A 168 -14.86 -4.72 4.22
N LEU A 169 -15.15 -5.03 5.48
CA LEU A 169 -14.18 -5.57 6.44
C LEU A 169 -14.43 -7.06 6.67
N PHE A 170 -13.39 -7.88 6.50
CA PHE A 170 -13.34 -9.25 6.98
C PHE A 170 -12.33 -9.32 8.12
N LEU A 171 -12.79 -9.62 9.33
CA LEU A 171 -11.96 -9.63 10.52
C LEU A 171 -11.88 -11.05 11.09
N ASN A 172 -10.69 -11.62 11.08
CA ASN A 172 -10.34 -12.81 11.84
C ASN A 172 -9.34 -12.41 12.94
N LEU A 173 -9.76 -12.58 14.19
CA LEU A 173 -8.97 -12.23 15.35
C LEU A 173 -8.00 -13.35 15.72
N ALA A 174 -6.99 -13.04 16.53
CA ALA A 174 -6.01 -14.01 17.01
C ALA A 174 -6.63 -15.16 17.85
N ASN A 175 -7.78 -14.92 18.49
CA ASN A 175 -8.54 -15.93 19.25
C ASN A 175 -9.48 -16.78 18.38
N ASP A 176 -9.69 -16.41 17.12
CA ASP A 176 -10.52 -17.18 16.18
C ASP A 176 -9.73 -18.36 15.60
N PRO A 177 -10.41 -19.42 15.13
CA PRO A 177 -9.76 -20.63 14.62
C PRO A 177 -8.77 -20.35 13.47
N THR A 178 -7.66 -21.09 13.46
CA THR A 178 -6.59 -20.95 12.46
C THR A 178 -7.05 -21.30 11.04
N ILE A 179 -8.02 -22.21 10.90
CA ILE A 179 -8.62 -22.58 9.61
C ILE A 179 -9.35 -21.38 8.97
N GLU A 180 -9.97 -20.51 9.75
CA GLU A 180 -10.65 -19.32 9.22
C GLU A 180 -9.66 -18.35 8.56
N ARG A 181 -8.41 -18.30 9.03
CA ARG A 181 -7.34 -17.48 8.41
C ARG A 181 -7.07 -17.92 6.98
N ILE A 182 -7.20 -19.20 6.67
CA ILE A 182 -6.96 -19.74 5.32
C ILE A 182 -8.06 -19.30 4.35
N ILE A 183 -9.31 -19.22 4.81
CA ILE A 183 -10.45 -18.84 3.95
C ILE A 183 -10.67 -17.32 3.89
N THR A 184 -10.29 -16.56 4.92
CA THR A 184 -10.45 -15.09 4.99
C THR A 184 -9.95 -14.34 3.74
N PRO A 185 -8.71 -14.54 3.24
CA PRO A 185 -8.24 -13.81 2.06
C PRO A 185 -9.00 -14.23 0.79
N ARG A 186 -9.46 -15.48 0.73
CA ARG A 186 -10.29 -15.98 -0.38
C ARG A 186 -11.68 -15.34 -0.38
N LEU A 187 -12.28 -15.13 0.79
CA LEU A 187 -13.54 -14.40 0.94
C LEU A 187 -13.39 -12.93 0.52
N ALA A 188 -12.34 -12.26 1.01
CA ALA A 188 -12.03 -10.88 0.66
C ALA A 188 -11.83 -10.73 -0.86
N LEU A 189 -11.01 -11.59 -1.48
CA LEU A 189 -10.75 -11.51 -2.92
C LEU A 189 -11.96 -11.86 -3.78
N THR A 190 -12.83 -12.78 -3.34
CA THR A 190 -14.06 -13.10 -4.07
C THR A 190 -15.04 -11.93 -4.05
N THR A 191 -15.12 -11.23 -2.92
CA THR A 191 -15.88 -9.97 -2.80
C THR A 191 -15.27 -8.88 -3.69
N ALA A 192 -13.94 -8.78 -3.72
CA ALA A 192 -13.23 -7.82 -4.57
C ALA A 192 -13.45 -8.09 -6.07
N GLU A 193 -13.45 -9.36 -6.49
CA GLU A 193 -13.74 -9.76 -7.87
C GLU A 193 -15.19 -9.47 -8.27
N TYR A 194 -16.13 -9.66 -7.34
CA TYR A 194 -17.52 -9.28 -7.55
C TYR A 194 -17.64 -7.77 -7.82
N TYR A 195 -17.08 -6.94 -6.92
CA TYR A 195 -17.11 -5.49 -7.07
C TYR A 195 -16.39 -5.01 -8.34
N ALA A 196 -15.21 -5.55 -8.64
CA ALA A 196 -14.43 -5.08 -9.78
C ALA A 196 -15.01 -5.53 -11.11
N TYR A 197 -15.42 -6.79 -11.21
CA TYR A 197 -15.71 -7.38 -12.51
C TYR A 197 -17.21 -7.52 -12.82
N GLN A 198 -18.09 -7.44 -11.82
CA GLN A 198 -19.53 -7.42 -12.03
C GLN A 198 -20.12 -6.01 -11.86
N LEU A 199 -19.67 -5.26 -10.85
CA LEU A 199 -20.13 -3.89 -10.58
C LEU A 199 -19.24 -2.80 -11.21
N GLU A 200 -18.16 -3.19 -11.89
CA GLU A 200 -17.21 -2.28 -12.56
C GLU A 200 -16.54 -1.24 -11.65
N LYS A 201 -16.37 -1.55 -10.36
CA LYS A 201 -15.71 -0.67 -9.39
C LYS A 201 -14.19 -0.82 -9.38
N HIS A 202 -13.48 0.23 -8.96
CA HIS A 202 -12.05 0.14 -8.67
C HIS A 202 -11.86 -0.30 -7.23
N VAL A 203 -11.29 -1.49 -7.05
CA VAL A 203 -11.16 -2.11 -5.73
C VAL A 203 -9.71 -2.09 -5.26
N LEU A 204 -9.50 -1.56 -4.06
CA LEU A 204 -8.26 -1.70 -3.32
C LEU A 204 -8.42 -2.79 -2.26
N VAL A 205 -7.64 -3.86 -2.39
CA VAL A 205 -7.64 -4.95 -1.42
C VAL A 205 -6.44 -4.82 -0.52
N ILE A 206 -6.66 -4.73 0.79
CA ILE A 206 -5.61 -4.81 1.80
C ILE A 206 -5.75 -6.10 2.57
N LEU A 207 -4.68 -6.89 2.61
CA LEU A 207 -4.65 -8.15 3.33
C LEU A 207 -3.59 -8.06 4.44
N THR A 208 -3.97 -8.26 5.69
CA THR A 208 -3.06 -8.24 6.84
C THR A 208 -3.46 -9.34 7.82
N ASP A 209 -2.62 -10.14 8.46
CA ASP A 209 -1.19 -10.32 8.21
C ASP A 209 -0.98 -11.63 7.42
N LEU A 210 -0.26 -11.54 6.30
CA LEU A 210 0.11 -12.70 5.48
C LEU A 210 1.05 -13.66 6.21
N SER A 211 1.78 -13.20 7.23
CA SER A 211 2.57 -14.08 8.08
C SER A 211 1.69 -15.00 8.92
N ALA A 212 0.60 -14.47 9.48
CA ALA A 212 -0.38 -15.27 10.23
C ALA A 212 -1.10 -16.29 9.33
N TYR A 213 -1.34 -15.94 8.06
CA TYR A 213 -1.82 -16.88 7.04
C TYR A 213 -0.83 -18.04 6.81
N CYS A 214 0.45 -17.72 6.60
CA CYS A 214 1.49 -18.72 6.36
C CYS A 214 1.71 -19.64 7.56
N ASP A 215 1.64 -19.11 8.78
CA ASP A 215 1.72 -19.89 10.02
C ASP A 215 0.53 -20.85 10.17
N ALA A 216 -0.70 -20.39 9.87
CA ALA A 216 -1.88 -21.26 9.85
C ALA A 216 -1.76 -22.36 8.80
N LEU A 217 -1.22 -22.03 7.61
CA LEU A 217 -0.97 -23.01 6.55
C LEU A 217 0.05 -24.07 6.98
N ARG A 218 1.11 -23.65 7.70
CA ARG A 218 2.10 -24.54 8.31
C ARG A 218 1.47 -25.46 9.36
N GLU A 219 0.62 -24.93 10.23
CA GLU A 219 -0.08 -25.71 11.27
C GLU A 219 -0.94 -26.82 10.65
N VAL A 220 -1.73 -26.49 9.62
CA VAL A 220 -2.57 -27.47 8.91
C VAL A 220 -1.72 -28.53 8.21
N SER A 221 -0.61 -28.13 7.58
CA SER A 221 0.32 -29.07 6.92
C SER A 221 0.97 -30.03 7.92
N ALA A 222 1.39 -29.52 9.08
CA ALA A 222 1.97 -30.33 10.15
C ALA A 222 0.95 -31.29 10.76
N ALA A 223 -0.29 -30.84 10.98
CA ALA A 223 -1.37 -31.68 11.48
C ALA A 223 -1.76 -32.82 10.50
N ARG A 224 -1.49 -32.64 9.21
CA ARG A 224 -1.67 -33.65 8.15
C ARG A 224 -0.45 -34.55 7.92
N GLU A 225 0.62 -34.36 8.70
CA GLU A 225 1.89 -35.09 8.57
C GLU A 225 2.49 -35.03 7.14
N GLU A 226 2.34 -33.89 6.46
CA GLU A 226 2.93 -33.66 5.14
C GLU A 226 4.46 -33.46 5.23
N VAL A 227 5.17 -33.73 4.13
CA VAL A 227 6.62 -33.50 4.08
C VAL A 227 6.89 -31.98 4.13
N PRO A 228 7.60 -31.48 5.17
CA PRO A 228 7.84 -30.06 5.32
C PRO A 228 8.90 -29.56 4.32
N GLY A 229 8.72 -28.32 3.85
CA GLY A 229 9.68 -27.57 3.06
C GLY A 229 10.65 -26.75 3.92
N ARG A 230 11.13 -25.63 3.37
CA ARG A 230 12.08 -24.73 4.07
C ARG A 230 11.44 -24.15 5.34
N ARG A 231 12.17 -24.21 6.46
CA ARG A 231 11.74 -23.72 7.79
C ARG A 231 10.37 -24.28 8.26
N GLY A 232 9.99 -25.48 7.80
CA GLY A 232 8.77 -26.16 8.23
C GLY A 232 7.50 -25.78 7.47
N PHE A 233 7.55 -24.80 6.55
CA PHE A 233 6.40 -24.43 5.72
C PHE A 233 6.08 -25.52 4.67
N PRO A 234 4.83 -25.65 4.21
CA PRO A 234 4.47 -26.62 3.18
C PRO A 234 5.18 -26.35 1.85
N GLY A 235 5.49 -27.42 1.11
CA GLY A 235 6.12 -27.32 -0.21
C GLY A 235 5.29 -26.58 -1.26
N TYR A 236 3.96 -26.51 -1.08
CA TYR A 236 3.04 -25.81 -1.97
C TYR A 236 2.78 -24.34 -1.58
N MET A 237 3.49 -23.79 -0.59
CA MET A 237 3.28 -22.40 -0.13
C MET A 237 3.42 -21.38 -1.28
N TYR A 238 4.34 -21.59 -2.22
CA TYR A 238 4.48 -20.72 -3.39
C TYR A 238 3.22 -20.71 -4.26
N THR A 239 2.69 -21.89 -4.59
CA THR A 239 1.48 -22.04 -5.39
C THR A 239 0.27 -21.46 -4.68
N ASP A 240 0.14 -21.72 -3.37
CA ASP A 240 -0.98 -21.26 -2.57
C ASP A 240 -1.01 -19.72 -2.45
N LEU A 241 0.13 -19.08 -2.16
CA LEU A 241 0.25 -17.62 -2.21
C LEU A 241 -0.04 -17.05 -3.61
N SER A 242 0.38 -17.76 -4.67
CA SER A 242 0.10 -17.35 -6.05
C SER A 242 -1.40 -17.34 -6.35
N THR A 243 -2.18 -18.27 -5.79
CA THR A 243 -3.65 -18.27 -5.97
C THR A 243 -4.33 -17.04 -5.36
N ILE A 244 -3.70 -16.39 -4.38
CA ILE A 244 -4.20 -15.17 -3.74
C ILE A 244 -3.71 -13.95 -4.53
N TYR A 245 -2.40 -13.84 -4.74
CA TYR A 245 -1.79 -12.65 -5.35
C TYR A 245 -2.14 -12.45 -6.82
N GLU A 246 -2.27 -13.53 -7.61
CA GLU A 246 -2.55 -13.42 -9.06
C GLU A 246 -4.01 -13.09 -9.39
N ARG A 247 -4.87 -12.90 -8.38
CA ARG A 247 -6.25 -12.41 -8.57
C ARG A 247 -6.32 -10.90 -8.81
N ALA A 248 -5.20 -10.18 -8.64
CA ALA A 248 -5.07 -8.76 -8.99
C ALA A 248 -4.98 -8.54 -10.51
N GLY A 249 -5.42 -7.37 -10.96
CA GLY A 249 -5.26 -6.92 -12.34
C GLY A 249 -6.49 -6.22 -12.93
N ARG A 250 -6.43 -6.04 -14.26
CA ARG A 250 -7.49 -5.51 -15.11
C ARG A 250 -7.84 -6.52 -16.19
N VAL A 251 -9.10 -6.55 -16.59
CA VAL A 251 -9.62 -7.48 -17.61
C VAL A 251 -10.18 -6.67 -18.76
N SER A 252 -9.87 -7.08 -19.99
CA SER A 252 -10.34 -6.39 -21.18
C SER A 252 -11.85 -6.50 -21.33
N GLY A 253 -12.47 -5.37 -21.66
CA GLY A 253 -13.92 -5.24 -21.76
C GLY A 253 -14.65 -5.02 -20.43
N ARG A 254 -13.92 -4.83 -19.32
CA ARG A 254 -14.47 -4.44 -18.01
C ARG A 254 -13.70 -3.23 -17.47
N ASN A 255 -14.41 -2.25 -16.93
CA ASN A 255 -13.78 -1.01 -16.46
C ASN A 255 -13.12 -1.16 -15.08
N GLY A 256 -13.66 -2.03 -14.21
CA GLY A 256 -13.16 -2.22 -12.86
C GLY A 256 -11.80 -2.90 -12.79
N SER A 257 -11.15 -2.76 -11.64
CA SER A 257 -9.76 -3.19 -11.42
C SER A 257 -9.54 -3.63 -9.99
N ILE A 258 -8.64 -4.59 -9.77
CA ILE A 258 -8.27 -5.05 -8.42
C ILE A 258 -6.80 -4.76 -8.17
N THR A 259 -6.53 -3.81 -7.26
CA THR A 259 -5.18 -3.52 -6.77
C THR A 259 -5.00 -4.21 -5.42
N GLN A 260 -3.88 -4.90 -5.21
CA GLN A 260 -3.62 -5.61 -3.95
C GLN A 260 -2.42 -5.00 -3.21
N ILE A 261 -2.63 -4.67 -1.93
CA ILE A 261 -1.59 -4.27 -0.98
C ILE A 261 -1.57 -5.27 0.19
N PRO A 262 -0.95 -6.45 0.02
CA PRO A 262 -0.77 -7.39 1.10
C PRO A 262 0.32 -6.92 2.07
N ILE A 263 0.08 -7.07 3.36
CA ILE A 263 0.99 -6.67 4.43
C ILE A 263 1.48 -7.94 5.10
N LEU A 264 2.81 -8.05 5.22
CA LEU A 264 3.44 -9.15 5.94
C LEU A 264 4.41 -8.64 6.99
N THR A 265 4.45 -9.33 8.13
CA THR A 265 5.47 -9.11 9.16
C THR A 265 6.59 -10.13 9.04
N MET A 266 7.79 -9.68 8.69
CA MET A 266 8.97 -10.52 8.55
C MET A 266 9.45 -11.00 9.93
N PRO A 267 9.57 -12.32 10.15
CA PRO A 267 10.15 -12.84 11.38
C PRO A 267 11.60 -12.42 11.51
N ASN A 268 11.98 -11.87 12.66
CA ASN A 268 13.34 -11.38 12.95
C ASN A 268 13.89 -10.36 11.94
N GLU A 269 13.00 -9.64 11.22
CA GLU A 269 13.39 -8.65 10.21
C GLU A 269 14.21 -9.27 9.05
N ASP A 270 14.11 -10.59 8.86
CA ASP A 270 14.87 -11.35 7.87
C ASP A 270 14.14 -11.37 6.52
N ILE A 271 14.62 -10.57 5.57
CA ILE A 271 14.09 -10.54 4.19
C ILE A 271 14.31 -11.87 3.44
N THR A 272 15.25 -12.72 3.90
CA THR A 272 15.52 -14.04 3.31
C THR A 272 14.62 -15.14 3.87
N HIS A 273 13.72 -14.78 4.79
CA HIS A 273 12.70 -15.68 5.30
C HIS A 273 11.80 -16.18 4.15
N PRO A 274 11.33 -17.45 4.15
CA PRO A 274 10.52 -18.00 3.07
C PRO A 274 9.27 -17.16 2.70
N ILE A 275 8.64 -16.51 3.68
CA ILE A 275 7.43 -15.68 3.48
C ILE A 275 7.73 -14.45 2.57
N PRO A 276 8.64 -13.52 2.95
CA PRO A 276 9.00 -12.40 2.08
C PRO A 276 9.70 -12.85 0.79
N ASP A 277 10.54 -13.89 0.82
CA ASP A 277 11.24 -14.43 -0.36
C ASP A 277 10.24 -14.90 -1.43
N LEU A 278 9.28 -15.76 -1.06
CA LEU A 278 8.24 -16.20 -2.00
C LEU A 278 7.29 -15.08 -2.42
N THR A 279 6.94 -14.18 -1.51
CA THR A 279 6.09 -13.02 -1.85
C THR A 279 6.78 -12.12 -2.89
N GLY A 280 8.08 -11.85 -2.74
CA GLY A 280 8.85 -11.04 -3.69
C GLY A 280 9.05 -11.69 -5.07
N TYR A 281 9.00 -13.03 -5.15
CA TYR A 281 8.99 -13.72 -6.44
C TYR A 281 7.65 -13.58 -7.19
N ILE A 282 6.54 -13.56 -6.47
CA ILE A 282 5.19 -13.54 -7.06
C ILE A 282 4.75 -12.10 -7.37
N THR A 283 4.99 -11.17 -6.44
CA THR A 283 4.53 -9.78 -6.54
C THR A 283 5.46 -8.91 -7.39
N GLU A 284 5.00 -7.72 -7.74
CA GLU A 284 5.64 -6.84 -8.73
C GLU A 284 6.51 -5.75 -8.07
N GLY A 285 7.08 -6.06 -6.92
CA GLY A 285 7.83 -5.11 -6.10
C GLY A 285 7.58 -5.35 -4.62
N GLN A 286 8.02 -4.41 -3.77
CA GLN A 286 7.77 -4.41 -2.34
C GLN A 286 8.01 -3.02 -1.77
N ILE A 287 7.28 -2.66 -0.71
CA ILE A 287 7.52 -1.48 0.11
C ILE A 287 8.10 -1.96 1.43
N PHE A 288 9.29 -1.50 1.79
CA PHE A 288 10.01 -1.95 2.97
C PHE A 288 9.91 -0.92 4.11
N VAL A 289 9.35 -1.35 5.24
CA VAL A 289 9.25 -0.55 6.46
C VAL A 289 10.43 -0.86 7.37
N ASP A 290 11.19 0.16 7.75
CA ASP A 290 12.53 0.03 8.34
C ASP A 290 12.59 0.47 9.80
N ARG A 291 13.13 -0.38 10.68
CA ARG A 291 13.21 -0.10 12.12
C ARG A 291 14.18 1.03 12.48
N PRO A 292 15.41 1.12 11.93
CA PRO A 292 16.31 2.24 12.20
C PRO A 292 15.69 3.61 11.91
N MET A 293 14.82 3.70 10.91
CA MET A 293 14.08 4.93 10.60
C MET A 293 13.00 5.22 11.65
N TYR A 294 12.23 4.20 12.04
CA TYR A 294 11.22 4.31 13.09
C TYR A 294 11.81 4.73 14.45
N ASN A 295 12.93 4.12 14.85
CA ASN A 295 13.63 4.45 16.10
C ASN A 295 14.12 5.90 16.17
N ARG A 296 14.30 6.57 15.02
CA ARG A 296 14.64 8.00 14.92
C ARG A 296 13.42 8.92 14.93
N GLY A 297 12.21 8.37 15.11
CA GLY A 297 10.96 9.13 15.15
C GLY A 297 10.48 9.60 13.78
N ILE A 298 10.88 8.92 12.71
CA ILE A 298 10.47 9.28 11.34
C ILE A 298 9.27 8.43 10.92
N TYR A 299 8.22 9.08 10.43
CA TYR A 299 7.00 8.45 9.97
C TYR A 299 6.59 8.99 8.59
N PRO A 300 6.13 8.15 7.63
CA PRO A 300 6.20 6.69 7.68
C PRO A 300 7.65 6.20 7.50
N PRO A 301 8.11 5.20 8.27
CA PRO A 301 9.50 4.72 8.20
C PRO A 301 9.74 3.82 6.98
N ILE A 302 9.61 4.35 5.76
CA ILE A 302 9.78 3.62 4.50
C ILE A 302 11.22 3.76 4.01
N ASN A 303 11.92 2.64 3.86
CA ASN A 303 13.25 2.63 3.28
C ASN A 303 13.18 2.43 1.77
N VAL A 304 13.54 3.49 1.04
CA VAL A 304 13.45 3.53 -0.42
C VAL A 304 14.49 2.67 -1.15
N LEU A 305 15.56 2.21 -0.48
CA LEU A 305 16.61 1.40 -1.12
C LEU A 305 16.17 -0.04 -1.43
N PRO A 306 15.68 -0.82 -0.44
CA PRO A 306 15.16 -2.17 -0.71
C PRO A 306 13.72 -2.17 -1.26
N SER A 307 13.05 -1.02 -1.27
CA SER A 307 11.72 -0.87 -1.86
C SER A 307 11.81 -0.77 -3.39
N LEU A 308 10.85 -1.35 -4.10
CA LEU A 308 10.79 -1.34 -5.54
C LEU A 308 9.35 -1.42 -6.02
N SER A 309 9.01 -0.72 -7.11
CA SER A 309 7.81 -0.97 -7.91
C SER A 309 8.20 -1.24 -9.36
N ARG A 310 7.91 -2.44 -9.89
CA ARG A 310 8.27 -2.83 -11.27
C ARG A 310 7.41 -2.12 -12.32
N LEU A 311 6.14 -1.84 -12.01
CA LEU A 311 5.20 -1.18 -12.92
C LEU A 311 5.29 0.35 -12.89
N MET A 312 6.13 0.92 -12.02
CA MET A 312 6.32 2.37 -11.90
C MET A 312 6.54 3.05 -13.26
N LYS A 313 7.38 2.47 -14.14
CA LYS A 313 7.69 3.07 -15.45
C LYS A 313 6.48 3.28 -16.36
N SER A 314 5.40 2.53 -16.14
CA SER A 314 4.18 2.58 -16.92
C SER A 314 3.18 3.58 -16.33
N ALA A 315 3.23 3.73 -15.00
CA ALA A 315 2.40 4.65 -14.23
C ALA A 315 2.84 6.12 -14.32
N ILE A 316 4.09 6.37 -14.69
CA ILE A 316 4.69 7.70 -14.71
C ILE A 316 4.92 8.18 -16.14
N GLY A 317 4.89 9.51 -16.33
CA GLY A 317 5.23 10.13 -17.60
C GLY A 317 4.29 11.24 -18.01
N GLU A 318 4.50 11.75 -19.22
CA GLU A 318 3.65 12.76 -19.83
C GLU A 318 2.27 12.15 -20.15
N GLY A 319 1.20 12.82 -19.72
CA GLY A 319 -0.17 12.32 -19.84
C GLY A 319 -0.68 11.52 -18.63
N MET A 320 0.19 11.04 -17.74
CA MET A 320 -0.21 10.40 -16.48
C MET A 320 0.05 11.30 -15.28
N THR A 321 1.33 11.56 -14.97
CA THR A 321 1.74 12.43 -13.86
C THR A 321 2.37 13.73 -14.39
N ARG A 322 3.70 13.82 -14.34
CA ARG A 322 4.53 14.93 -14.80
C ARG A 322 5.75 14.33 -15.51
N LYS A 323 6.22 15.00 -16.56
CA LYS A 323 7.30 14.53 -17.45
C LYS A 323 8.65 14.24 -16.76
N ASP A 324 8.89 14.82 -15.59
CA ASP A 324 10.15 14.73 -14.84
C ASP A 324 10.14 13.66 -13.74
N HIS A 325 9.00 13.01 -13.49
CA HIS A 325 8.82 12.09 -12.37
C HIS A 325 9.90 10.99 -12.36
N GLY A 326 10.11 10.29 -13.47
CA GLY A 326 11.08 9.20 -13.55
C GLY A 326 12.52 9.63 -13.31
N ASP A 327 12.92 10.77 -13.88
CA ASP A 327 14.29 11.29 -13.76
C ASP A 327 14.58 11.80 -12.34
N VAL A 328 13.61 12.50 -11.74
CA VAL A 328 13.71 12.99 -10.35
C VAL A 328 13.82 11.81 -9.38
N SER A 329 12.98 10.79 -9.52
CA SER A 329 13.02 9.59 -8.67
C SER A 329 14.36 8.86 -8.79
N ASN A 330 14.84 8.62 -10.02
CA ASN A 330 16.14 7.99 -10.27
C ASN A 330 17.31 8.78 -9.66
N GLN A 331 17.25 10.11 -9.71
CA GLN A 331 18.28 10.98 -9.15
C GLN A 331 18.23 11.01 -7.62
N LEU A 332 17.03 11.09 -7.03
CA LEU A 332 16.84 10.99 -5.57
C LEU A 332 17.39 9.67 -5.04
N TYR A 333 17.06 8.55 -5.70
CA TYR A 333 17.55 7.23 -5.32
C TYR A 333 19.07 7.17 -5.34
N ALA A 334 19.70 7.67 -6.41
CA ALA A 334 21.15 7.69 -6.53
C ALA A 334 21.83 8.53 -5.44
N LYS A 335 21.29 9.72 -5.14
CA LYS A 335 21.83 10.60 -4.09
C LYS A 335 21.59 10.04 -2.69
N TYR A 336 20.47 9.35 -2.47
CA TYR A 336 20.19 8.69 -1.20
C TYR A 336 21.14 7.51 -0.95
N ALA A 337 21.43 6.70 -1.97
CA ALA A 337 22.41 5.62 -1.89
C ALA A 337 23.82 6.15 -1.54
N ILE A 338 24.29 7.17 -2.28
CA ILE A 338 25.59 7.82 -2.01
C ILE A 338 25.62 8.43 -0.60
N GLY A 339 24.53 9.07 -0.17
CA GLY A 339 24.41 9.63 1.17
C GLY A 339 24.50 8.58 2.29
N ARG A 340 23.93 7.39 2.07
CA ARG A 340 24.03 6.26 3.02
C ARG A 340 25.45 5.71 3.09
N ASP A 341 26.14 5.58 1.95
CA ASP A 341 27.55 5.17 1.92
C ASP A 341 28.45 6.22 2.61
N ALA A 342 28.20 7.51 2.36
CA ALA A 342 28.89 8.61 3.03
C ALA A 342 28.64 8.61 4.55
N ALA A 343 27.42 8.27 5.00
CA ALA A 343 27.11 8.14 6.43
C ALA A 343 27.87 6.99 7.09
N ALA A 344 28.02 5.86 6.39
CA ALA A 344 28.85 4.76 6.85
C ALA A 344 30.35 5.17 6.90
N MET A 345 30.86 5.86 5.88
CA MET A 345 32.24 6.37 5.88
C MET A 345 32.48 7.39 7.01
N LYS A 346 31.52 8.29 7.27
CA LYS A 346 31.57 9.25 8.39
C LYS A 346 31.73 8.54 9.72
N ALA A 347 31.02 7.43 9.93
CA ALA A 347 31.10 6.66 11.17
C ALA A 347 32.46 5.97 11.37
N VAL A 348 33.19 5.66 10.29
CA VAL A 348 34.48 4.95 10.34
C VAL A 348 35.67 5.91 10.40
N VAL A 349 35.71 6.91 9.51
CA VAL A 349 36.89 7.78 9.30
C VAL A 349 36.73 9.15 9.99
N GLY A 350 35.52 9.50 10.42
CA GLY A 350 35.21 10.80 11.01
C GLY A 350 34.82 11.86 9.98
N GLU A 351 34.32 13.01 10.47
CA GLU A 351 33.71 14.03 9.63
C GLU A 351 34.70 14.84 8.79
N GLU A 352 35.94 14.98 9.28
CA GLU A 352 36.96 15.83 8.66
C GLU A 352 37.55 15.22 7.38
N ALA A 353 37.51 13.89 7.26
CA ALA A 353 38.06 13.14 6.13
C ALA A 353 37.10 13.05 4.92
N LEU A 354 35.86 13.53 5.05
CA LEU A 354 34.86 13.48 3.99
C LEU A 354 35.11 14.55 2.92
N SER A 355 34.88 14.18 1.66
CA SER A 355 34.91 15.14 0.57
C SER A 355 33.76 16.17 0.70
N ASN A 356 33.87 17.30 0.01
CA ASN A 356 32.78 18.28 0.00
C ASN A 356 31.49 17.70 -0.60
N GLU A 357 31.59 16.77 -1.55
CA GLU A 357 30.43 16.09 -2.13
C GLU A 357 29.76 15.14 -1.13
N ASP A 358 30.55 14.43 -0.32
CA ASP A 358 30.02 13.56 0.73
C ASP A 358 29.32 14.36 1.82
N LYS A 359 29.86 15.53 2.19
CA LYS A 359 29.22 16.46 3.14
C LYS A 359 27.86 16.95 2.63
N LEU A 360 27.76 17.31 1.35
CA LEU A 360 26.48 17.64 0.72
C LEU A 360 25.52 16.44 0.71
N SER A 361 26.04 15.23 0.49
CA SER A 361 25.24 14.00 0.47
C SER A 361 24.69 13.63 1.84
N LEU A 362 25.42 13.93 2.90
CA LEU A 362 24.95 13.80 4.28
C LEU A 362 23.87 14.82 4.63
N GLU A 363 24.03 16.08 4.20
CA GLU A 363 23.01 17.11 4.38
C GLU A 363 21.71 16.73 3.63
N PHE A 364 21.85 16.24 2.40
CA PHE A 364 20.74 15.72 1.62
C PHE A 364 20.08 14.53 2.31
N LEU A 365 20.85 13.58 2.85
CA LEU A 365 20.31 12.41 3.54
C LEU A 365 19.38 12.82 4.70
N GLU A 366 19.85 13.72 5.57
CA GLU A 366 19.05 14.17 6.71
C GLU A 366 17.79 14.94 6.27
N LYS A 367 17.92 15.85 5.30
CA LYS A 367 16.77 16.60 4.79
C LYS A 367 15.77 15.71 4.06
N PHE A 368 16.25 14.72 3.30
CA PHE A 368 15.41 13.77 2.60
C PHE A 368 14.58 12.95 3.60
N GLU A 369 15.22 12.41 4.64
CA GLU A 369 14.49 11.61 5.64
C GLU A 369 13.51 12.45 6.46
N ARG A 370 13.87 13.69 6.85
CA ARG A 370 13.04 14.56 7.70
C ARG A 370 12.00 15.41 6.96
N GLN A 371 12.16 15.70 5.68
CA GLN A 371 11.24 16.56 4.92
C GLN A 371 10.51 15.78 3.83
N PHE A 372 11.21 14.88 3.13
CA PHE A 372 10.60 14.11 2.05
C PHE A 372 9.85 12.91 2.58
N ILE A 373 10.54 12.02 3.29
CA ILE A 373 9.92 10.79 3.81
C ILE A 373 9.04 11.11 5.01
N ALA A 374 9.51 11.95 5.93
CA ALA A 374 8.69 12.32 7.07
C ALA A 374 7.44 13.11 6.64
N GLN A 375 6.29 12.60 7.04
CA GLN A 375 4.97 13.10 6.73
C GLN A 375 4.03 12.79 7.90
N GLY A 376 3.00 13.59 8.14
CA GLY A 376 2.01 13.26 9.16
C GLY A 376 1.11 12.07 8.78
N PRO A 377 0.55 11.30 9.75
CA PRO A 377 -0.37 10.18 9.47
C PRO A 377 -1.69 10.61 8.80
N TYR A 378 -2.06 11.89 8.92
CA TYR A 378 -3.26 12.47 8.30
C TYR A 378 -2.93 13.49 7.21
N GLU A 379 -1.65 13.75 6.96
CA GLU A 379 -1.23 14.63 5.88
C GLU A 379 -1.35 13.87 4.56
N ALA A 380 -2.04 14.41 3.57
CA ALA A 380 -2.13 13.85 2.23
C ALA A 380 -1.41 14.80 1.28
N ARG A 381 -0.31 14.34 0.66
CA ARG A 381 0.44 15.13 -0.32
C ARG A 381 0.03 14.70 -1.71
N THR A 382 -0.22 15.67 -2.59
CA THR A 382 -0.40 15.36 -4.01
C THR A 382 0.93 14.96 -4.63
N ILE A 383 0.88 14.25 -5.76
CA ILE A 383 2.09 13.89 -6.52
C ILE A 383 2.88 15.13 -6.95
N PHE A 384 2.19 16.22 -7.30
CA PHE A 384 2.85 17.45 -7.74
C PHE A 384 3.61 18.15 -6.62
N GLU A 385 3.01 18.24 -5.42
CA GLU A 385 3.68 18.76 -4.23
C GLU A 385 4.88 17.89 -3.84
N SER A 386 4.73 16.57 -3.91
CA SER A 386 5.82 15.63 -3.63
C SER A 386 6.99 15.80 -4.60
N LEU A 387 6.71 15.99 -5.88
CA LEU A 387 7.74 16.26 -6.89
C LEU A 387 8.39 17.64 -6.73
N ASP A 388 7.64 18.66 -6.32
CA ASP A 388 8.21 19.99 -6.05
C ASP A 388 9.09 19.98 -4.79
N LEU A 389 8.71 19.20 -3.77
CA LEU A 389 9.53 18.96 -2.58
C LEU A 389 10.81 18.19 -2.97
N ALA A 390 10.71 17.18 -3.83
CA ALA A 390 11.87 16.49 -4.40
C ALA A 390 12.85 17.46 -5.08
N TRP A 391 12.35 18.38 -5.92
CA TRP A 391 13.19 19.41 -6.53
C TRP A 391 13.83 20.35 -5.53
N SER A 392 13.12 20.72 -4.46
CA SER A 392 13.67 21.56 -3.41
C SER A 392 14.91 20.93 -2.76
N LEU A 393 14.91 19.60 -2.61
CA LEU A 393 16.03 18.84 -2.05
C LEU A 393 17.16 18.64 -3.07
N LEU A 394 16.83 18.39 -4.33
CA LEU A 394 17.84 18.26 -5.38
C LEU A 394 18.63 19.57 -5.62
N ARG A 395 18.05 20.74 -5.29
CA ARG A 395 18.72 22.05 -5.36
C ARG A 395 19.85 22.25 -4.35
N ILE A 396 19.98 21.37 -3.35
CA ILE A 396 21.16 21.37 -2.45
C ILE A 396 22.43 21.08 -3.27
N TYR A 397 22.30 20.29 -4.33
CA TYR A 397 23.41 20.00 -5.22
C TYR A 397 23.55 21.06 -6.33
N PRO A 398 24.79 21.42 -6.68
CA PRO A 398 25.09 22.10 -7.94
C PRO A 398 24.58 21.30 -9.15
N LYS A 399 24.24 22.01 -10.23
CA LYS A 399 23.74 21.41 -11.48
C LYS A 399 24.64 20.31 -12.03
N ASP A 400 25.95 20.45 -11.86
CA ASP A 400 26.95 19.52 -12.40
C ASP A 400 26.96 18.15 -11.70
N LEU A 401 26.38 18.04 -10.50
CA LEU A 401 26.30 16.80 -9.73
C LEU A 401 24.98 16.02 -9.96
N LEU A 402 24.10 16.53 -10.82
CA LEU A 402 22.78 15.94 -11.12
C LEU A 402 22.81 15.12 -12.43
N ASN A 403 23.59 14.04 -12.42
CA ASN A 403 23.99 13.32 -13.64
C ASN A 403 22.89 12.46 -14.29
N ARG A 404 21.81 12.12 -13.56
CA ARG A 404 20.73 11.27 -14.08
C ARG A 404 19.53 12.06 -14.63
N ILE A 405 19.60 13.39 -14.61
CA ILE A 405 18.51 14.24 -15.10
C ILE A 405 18.89 14.86 -16.46
N PRO A 406 18.05 14.73 -17.50
CA PRO A 406 18.28 15.39 -18.78
C PRO A 406 18.34 16.91 -18.66
N ALA A 407 19.23 17.55 -19.43
CA ALA A 407 19.45 18.99 -19.38
C ALA A 407 18.17 19.84 -19.65
N LYS A 408 17.23 19.32 -20.45
CA LYS A 408 15.94 19.97 -20.73
C LYS A 408 15.12 20.14 -19.45
N ILE A 409 14.96 19.06 -18.69
CA ILE A 409 14.20 19.03 -17.43
C ILE A 409 14.94 19.83 -16.36
N LEU A 410 16.27 19.68 -16.29
CA LEU A 410 17.10 20.42 -15.34
C LEU A 410 16.93 21.94 -15.48
N ASN A 411 16.95 22.46 -16.71
CA ASN A 411 16.85 23.90 -16.95
C ASN A 411 15.46 24.47 -16.61
N GLU A 412 14.41 23.67 -16.77
CA GLU A 412 13.03 24.09 -16.52
C GLU A 412 12.70 24.14 -15.01
N TYR A 413 13.05 23.10 -14.25
CA TYR A 413 12.60 22.95 -12.87
C TYR A 413 13.61 23.45 -11.82
N TYR A 414 14.91 23.50 -12.15
CA TYR A 414 15.94 23.91 -11.17
C TYR A 414 15.76 25.37 -10.70
N GLN A 415 15.29 26.28 -11.56
CA GLN A 415 15.17 27.71 -11.25
C GLN A 415 13.81 28.15 -10.66
N ARG A 416 12.82 27.26 -10.55
CA ARG A 416 11.42 27.62 -10.20
C ARG A 416 11.28 28.40 -8.89
N ALA A 417 11.92 28.00 -7.79
CA ALA A 417 11.79 28.71 -6.51
C ALA A 417 12.46 30.11 -6.50
N ALA A 418 13.55 30.30 -7.25
CA ALA A 418 14.15 31.64 -7.39
C ALA A 418 13.25 32.59 -8.18
N LYS A 419 12.40 32.06 -9.06
CA LYS A 419 11.39 32.81 -9.81
C LYS A 419 10.15 33.08 -8.94
N GLU A 420 9.61 32.07 -8.27
CA GLU A 420 8.46 32.21 -7.37
C GLU A 420 8.75 33.12 -6.15
N ALA A 421 9.96 33.06 -5.59
CA ALA A 421 10.39 33.99 -4.53
C ALA A 421 10.49 35.43 -5.08
N LYS A 422 11.05 35.62 -6.29
CA LYS A 422 11.08 36.92 -6.95
C LYS A 422 9.68 37.44 -7.32
N ASP A 423 8.76 36.56 -7.69
CA ASP A 423 7.40 36.94 -8.07
C ASP A 423 6.52 37.25 -6.85
N LYS A 424 6.68 36.51 -5.74
CA LYS A 424 6.07 36.84 -4.44
C LYS A 424 6.62 38.16 -3.87
N GLN A 425 7.90 38.44 -4.09
CA GLN A 425 8.52 39.69 -3.66
C GLN A 425 8.03 40.87 -4.51
N LYS A 426 7.95 40.72 -5.84
CA LYS A 426 7.32 41.71 -6.72
C LYS A 426 5.85 41.98 -6.40
N GLN A 427 5.08 40.96 -6.03
CA GLN A 427 3.68 41.14 -5.60
C GLN A 427 3.59 41.91 -4.28
N ARG A 428 4.47 41.64 -3.31
CA ARG A 428 4.55 42.44 -2.08
C ARG A 428 4.94 43.89 -2.37
N ASP A 429 5.93 44.11 -3.21
CA ASP A 429 6.39 45.45 -3.59
C ASP A 429 5.30 46.23 -4.35
N GLN A 430 4.49 45.56 -5.18
CA GLN A 430 3.34 46.18 -5.86
C GLN A 430 2.17 46.51 -4.92
N VAL A 431 1.90 45.67 -3.92
CA VAL A 431 0.87 45.96 -2.91
C VAL A 431 1.31 47.15 -2.05
N GLN A 432 2.59 47.21 -1.69
CA GLN A 432 3.15 48.31 -0.90
C GLN A 432 3.16 49.65 -1.67
N GLN A 433 3.49 49.62 -2.97
CA GLN A 433 3.37 50.81 -3.84
C GLN A 433 1.92 51.28 -4.04
N ASN A 434 0.96 50.36 -4.08
CA ASN A 434 -0.45 50.72 -4.19
C ASN A 434 -1.00 51.29 -2.88
N GLU A 435 -0.51 50.84 -1.71
CA GLU A 435 -0.86 51.44 -0.41
C GLU A 435 -0.24 52.82 -0.23
N GLU A 436 1.03 53.04 -0.63
CA GLU A 436 1.66 54.37 -0.61
C GLU A 436 0.94 55.37 -1.52
N ASN A 437 0.53 54.95 -2.72
CA ASN A 437 -0.22 55.81 -3.64
C ASN A 437 -1.66 56.13 -3.18
N LEU A 438 -2.23 55.34 -2.25
CA LEU A 438 -3.54 55.63 -1.64
C LEU A 438 -3.46 56.58 -0.43
N ILE A 439 -2.29 56.73 0.17
CA ILE A 439 -2.06 57.63 1.31
C ILE A 439 -1.71 59.06 0.83
N ASP A 440 -1.16 59.18 -0.39
CA ASP A 440 -0.81 60.45 -1.03
C ASP A 440 -1.94 61.08 -1.89
N ALA A 441 -3.12 60.45 -1.96
CA ALA A 441 -4.32 60.95 -2.65
C ALA A 441 -5.43 61.30 -1.64
#